data_AF-A0A812R567-F1
#
_entry.id   AF-A0A812R567-F1
#
_cell.length_a   1.000
_cell.length_b   1.000
_cell.length_c   1.000
_cell.angle_alpha   90.00
_cell.angle_beta   90.00
_cell.angle_gamma   90.00
#
_symmetry.space_group_name_H-M   'P 1'
#
loop_
_entity.id
_entity.type
_entity.pdbx_description
1 polymer ?
#
loop_
_entity_poly.entity_id
_entity_poly.type
_entity_poly.pdbx_seq_one_letter_code
_entity_poly.pdbx_strand_id
1 'polypeptide(L)'
;MASYKSTLRFCPGCNNSNWMMGKNEKMELVFTCKVCGFVEEVSMEKQDEGDPGSSFKRIDDLCVFRHDVLFVAKESIIVMPDVIHDPTLPRVYDYDCHVCGHNEAVFYRLSETIVSDAMAIIYVCCKCSNWRTEGREVQYSVPQEQDRRGMGTMETIMKYGKA
;
A
#
# COMPACT_ATOMS: atom_id res chain seq x y z
N MET A 1 4.51 -3.66 0.95
CA MET A 1 3.55 -2.54 1.13
C MET A 1 2.70 -2.89 2.33
N ALA A 2 2.47 -1.96 3.25
CA ALA A 2 1.67 -2.26 4.43
C ALA A 2 0.25 -2.63 3.99
N SER A 3 -0.26 -3.73 4.54
CA SER A 3 -1.52 -4.36 4.12
C SER A 3 -2.77 -3.54 4.49
N TYR A 4 -2.62 -2.38 5.13
CA TYR A 4 -3.71 -1.58 5.69
C TYR A 4 -3.50 -0.10 5.38
N LYS A 5 -4.52 0.55 4.80
CA LYS A 5 -4.53 1.98 4.52
C LYS A 5 -5.76 2.64 5.15
N SER A 6 -5.55 3.71 5.91
CA SER A 6 -6.65 4.57 6.36
C SER A 6 -7.13 5.43 5.17
N THR A 7 -8.42 5.35 4.88
CA THR A 7 -9.06 6.10 3.78
C THR A 7 -9.96 7.18 4.38
N LEU A 8 -9.90 8.40 3.81
CA LEU A 8 -10.78 9.49 4.23
C LEU A 8 -12.24 9.16 3.90
N ARG A 9 -13.13 9.25 4.89
CA ARG A 9 -14.57 8.97 4.76
C ARG A 9 -15.40 10.23 4.89
N PHE A 10 -16.44 10.35 4.07
CA PHE A 10 -17.43 11.43 4.15
C PHE A 10 -18.81 10.87 4.42
N CYS A 11 -19.58 11.56 5.26
CA CYS A 11 -20.96 11.17 5.54
C CYS A 11 -21.82 11.30 4.28
N PRO A 12 -22.58 10.25 3.88
CA PRO A 12 -23.43 10.31 2.70
C PRO A 12 -24.58 11.30 2.82
N GLY A 13 -25.01 11.63 4.04
CA GLY A 13 -26.13 12.56 4.27
C GLY A 13 -25.74 14.04 4.20
N CYS A 14 -24.58 14.42 4.73
CA CYS A 14 -24.19 15.83 4.87
C CYS A 14 -22.79 16.16 4.32
N ASN A 15 -22.12 15.18 3.71
CA ASN A 15 -20.77 15.27 3.15
C ASN A 15 -19.72 15.82 4.13
N ASN A 16 -19.92 15.60 5.43
CA ASN A 16 -18.99 16.00 6.48
C ASN A 16 -18.12 14.81 6.91
N SER A 17 -16.85 15.06 7.23
CA SER A 17 -15.88 14.04 7.66
C SER A 17 -15.74 13.93 9.18
N ASN A 18 -16.49 14.72 9.96
CA ASN A 18 -16.39 14.74 11.42
C ASN A 18 -17.14 13.55 12.03
N TRP A 19 -16.43 12.44 12.15
CA TRP A 19 -16.92 11.19 12.72
C TRP A 19 -16.61 11.10 14.21
N MET A 20 -17.55 10.52 14.98
CA MET A 20 -17.29 9.89 16.26
C MET A 20 -17.11 8.39 16.02
N MET A 21 -16.06 7.81 16.58
CA MET A 21 -15.84 6.37 16.51
C MET A 21 -16.29 5.72 17.82
N GLY A 22 -16.96 4.57 17.70
CA GLY A 22 -17.42 3.78 18.82
C GLY A 22 -17.40 2.29 18.49
N LYS A 23 -17.97 1.50 19.40
CA LYS A 23 -18.19 0.07 19.22
C LYS A 23 -19.65 -0.26 19.49
N ASN A 24 -20.22 -1.17 18.70
CA ASN A 24 -21.53 -1.74 19.00
C ASN A 24 -21.42 -2.93 19.98
N GLU A 25 -22.55 -3.54 20.32
CA GLU A 25 -22.61 -4.71 21.21
C GLU A 25 -21.86 -5.94 20.65
N LYS A 26 -21.67 -5.99 19.34
CA LYS A 26 -20.93 -7.05 18.62
C LYS A 26 -19.43 -6.78 18.52
N MET A 27 -18.92 -5.72 19.14
CA MET A 27 -17.52 -5.27 19.06
C MET A 27 -17.09 -4.86 17.64
N GLU A 28 -18.03 -4.41 16.82
CA GLU A 28 -17.77 -3.87 15.49
C GLU A 28 -17.56 -2.36 15.57
N LEU A 29 -16.75 -1.82 14.64
CA LEU A 29 -16.45 -0.40 14.57
C LEU A 29 -17.66 0.38 14.04
N VAL A 30 -18.06 1.41 14.76
CA VAL A 30 -19.20 2.27 14.39
C VAL A 30 -18.73 3.70 14.20
N PHE A 31 -19.12 4.31 13.09
CA PHE A 31 -18.92 5.72 12.79
C PHE A 31 -20.25 6.48 12.90
N THR A 32 -20.29 7.49 13.77
CA THR A 32 -21.46 8.40 13.91
C THR A 32 -21.07 9.81 13.46
N CYS A 33 -21.76 10.36 12.47
CA CYS A 33 -21.52 11.72 12.01
C CYS A 33 -21.95 12.73 13.09
N LYS A 34 -21.04 13.63 13.50
CA LYS A 34 -21.36 14.65 14.52
C LYS A 34 -22.37 15.71 14.07
N VAL A 35 -22.57 15.87 12.76
CA VAL A 35 -23.42 16.93 12.21
C VAL A 35 -24.87 16.49 12.09
N CYS A 36 -25.11 15.33 11.46
CA CYS A 36 -26.46 14.85 11.16
C CYS A 36 -26.86 13.57 11.91
N GLY A 37 -25.94 12.98 12.68
CA GLY A 37 -26.21 11.75 13.44
C GLY A 37 -26.22 10.47 12.60
N PHE A 38 -25.89 10.53 11.30
CA PHE A 38 -25.79 9.33 10.45
C PHE A 38 -24.84 8.30 11.05
N VAL A 39 -25.24 7.03 11.05
CA VAL A 39 -24.47 5.90 11.62
C VAL A 39 -24.07 4.94 10.52
N GLU A 40 -22.79 4.58 10.50
CA GLU A 40 -22.21 3.56 9.61
C GLU A 40 -21.50 2.50 10.45
N GLU A 41 -21.85 1.23 10.24
CA GLU A 41 -21.24 0.09 10.94
C GLU A 41 -20.30 -0.66 10.00
N VAL A 42 -19.07 -0.93 10.46
CA VAL A 42 -18.08 -1.73 9.72
C VAL A 42 -18.10 -3.14 10.29
N SER A 43 -18.81 -4.03 9.59
CA SER A 43 -18.93 -5.44 9.96
C SER A 43 -17.60 -6.18 9.77
N MET A 44 -17.27 -7.05 10.73
CA MET A 44 -16.06 -7.90 10.69
C MET A 44 -16.25 -9.19 9.89
N GLU A 45 -17.47 -9.46 9.42
CA GLU A 45 -17.82 -10.67 8.71
C GLU A 45 -17.14 -10.73 7.33
N LYS A 46 -16.36 -11.80 7.09
CA LYS A 46 -15.86 -12.12 5.76
C LYS A 46 -17.05 -12.46 4.87
N GLN A 47 -17.39 -11.61 3.92
CA GLN A 47 -18.32 -12.01 2.86
C GLN A 47 -17.61 -13.03 1.97
N ASP A 48 -18.25 -14.19 1.80
CA ASP A 48 -17.87 -15.24 0.86
C ASP A 48 -17.74 -14.67 -0.57
N GLU A 49 -16.83 -15.26 -1.35
CA GLU A 49 -16.28 -14.81 -2.64
C GLU A 49 -17.28 -14.72 -3.83
N GLY A 50 -18.51 -14.24 -3.63
CA GLY A 50 -19.61 -14.48 -4.57
C GLY A 50 -20.30 -13.29 -5.23
N ASP A 51 -20.11 -12.04 -4.80
CA ASP A 51 -20.88 -10.90 -5.35
C ASP A 51 -19.99 -9.84 -6.05
N PRO A 52 -20.10 -9.67 -7.39
CA PRO A 52 -19.33 -8.67 -8.14
C PRO A 52 -19.80 -7.22 -7.96
N GLY A 53 -20.86 -6.98 -7.18
CA GLY A 53 -21.52 -5.68 -7.05
C GLY A 53 -21.52 -5.05 -5.65
N SER A 54 -21.28 -5.82 -4.59
CA SER A 54 -21.10 -5.26 -3.26
C SER A 54 -19.68 -4.70 -3.16
N SER A 55 -19.57 -3.42 -2.80
CA SER A 55 -18.28 -2.81 -2.51
C SER A 55 -17.67 -3.55 -1.34
N PHE A 56 -16.76 -4.50 -1.63
CA PHE A 56 -15.92 -5.21 -0.66
C PHE A 56 -15.62 -4.28 0.52
N LYS A 57 -16.23 -4.49 1.70
CA LYS A 57 -15.80 -3.82 2.94
C LYS A 57 -14.48 -4.47 3.33
N ARG A 58 -13.39 -3.91 2.79
CA ARG A 58 -12.03 -4.47 2.91
C ARG A 58 -11.57 -4.33 4.35
N ILE A 59 -10.61 -5.17 4.75
CA ILE A 59 -9.88 -5.02 6.02
C ILE A 59 -9.29 -3.60 6.17
N ASP A 60 -9.04 -2.90 5.06
CA ASP A 60 -8.67 -1.49 4.99
C ASP A 60 -9.66 -0.58 5.76
N ASP A 61 -10.94 -0.94 5.83
CA ASP A 61 -11.97 -0.15 6.49
C ASP A 61 -11.87 -0.14 8.02
N LEU A 62 -11.17 -1.14 8.57
CA LEU A 62 -10.89 -1.24 10.01
C LEU A 62 -9.71 -0.35 10.44
N CYS A 63 -8.89 0.09 9.49
CA CYS A 63 -7.76 0.97 9.77
C CYS A 63 -8.25 2.42 9.94
N VAL A 64 -8.57 2.81 11.19
CA VAL A 64 -9.00 4.17 11.50
C VAL A 64 -7.88 5.18 11.28
N PHE A 65 -6.68 4.88 11.80
CA PHE A 65 -5.53 5.77 11.74
C PHE A 65 -4.26 4.95 11.51
N ARG A 66 -3.40 5.46 10.63
CA ARG A 66 -2.08 4.93 10.36
C ARG A 66 -1.10 6.09 10.41
N HIS A 67 -0.02 5.91 11.15
CA HIS A 67 1.11 6.82 11.17
C HIS A 67 2.35 6.10 10.67
N ASP A 68 2.84 6.50 9.50
CA ASP A 68 4.06 5.97 8.92
C ASP A 68 5.27 6.75 9.44
N VAL A 69 5.98 6.17 10.42
CA VAL A 69 7.15 6.78 11.07
C VAL A 69 8.41 6.64 10.21
N LEU A 70 8.54 5.50 9.54
CA LEU A 70 9.61 5.28 8.57
C LEU A 70 9.14 5.87 7.24
N PHE A 71 9.80 6.91 6.78
CA PHE A 71 9.54 7.51 5.47
C PHE A 71 9.99 6.55 4.37
N VAL A 72 9.21 5.49 4.12
CA VAL A 72 9.39 4.64 2.96
C VAL A 72 8.74 5.36 1.79
N ALA A 73 9.55 6.24 1.19
CA ALA A 73 9.39 7.01 -0.05
C ALA A 73 8.58 6.40 -1.20
N LYS A 74 8.33 5.09 -1.19
CA LYS A 74 7.71 4.40 -2.32
C LYS A 74 6.24 4.79 -2.51
N GLU A 75 5.56 5.24 -1.44
CA GLU A 75 4.18 5.74 -1.53
C GLU A 75 4.10 7.21 -2.00
N SER A 76 5.22 7.93 -2.15
CA SER A 76 5.27 9.35 -2.55
C SER A 76 5.86 9.65 -3.93
N ILE A 77 6.35 8.64 -4.65
CA ILE A 77 6.85 8.84 -6.01
C ILE A 77 5.66 8.94 -6.97
N ILE A 78 5.32 10.17 -7.34
CA ILE A 78 4.33 10.46 -8.39
C ILE A 78 5.10 10.78 -9.66
N VAL A 79 5.00 9.89 -10.65
CA VAL A 79 5.57 10.10 -11.99
C VAL A 79 4.46 10.56 -12.90
N MET A 80 4.60 11.76 -13.46
CA MET A 80 3.66 12.25 -14.46
C MET A 80 3.96 11.56 -15.80
N PRO A 81 2.97 10.94 -16.47
CA PRO A 81 3.17 10.28 -17.77
C PRO A 81 3.77 11.21 -18.83
N ASP A 82 3.40 12.50 -18.79
CA ASP A 82 3.83 13.52 -19.76
C ASP A 82 5.31 13.86 -19.71
N VAL A 83 6.04 13.35 -18.70
CA VAL A 83 7.49 13.52 -18.57
C VAL A 83 8.26 13.01 -19.79
N ILE A 84 7.67 12.07 -20.55
CA ILE A 84 8.23 11.52 -21.80
C ILE A 84 8.29 12.55 -22.93
N HIS A 85 7.58 13.67 -22.83
CA HIS A 85 7.55 14.73 -23.84
C HIS A 85 8.47 15.91 -23.49
N ASP A 86 9.07 15.91 -22.30
CA ASP A 86 10.00 16.95 -21.89
C ASP A 86 11.31 16.84 -22.69
N PRO A 87 11.68 17.84 -23.51
CA PRO A 87 12.91 17.82 -24.29
C PRO A 87 14.16 18.09 -23.45
N THR A 88 14.01 18.57 -22.20
CA THR A 88 15.12 18.89 -21.30
C THR A 88 15.63 17.66 -20.55
N LEU A 89 14.85 16.58 -20.52
CA LEU A 89 15.21 15.35 -19.82
C LEU A 89 16.02 14.40 -20.72
N PRO A 90 17.06 13.76 -20.17
CA PRO A 90 17.88 12.84 -20.93
C PRO A 90 17.13 11.54 -21.24
N ARG A 91 17.50 10.93 -22.37
CA ARG A 91 16.92 9.68 -22.88
C ARG A 91 17.99 8.60 -22.99
N VAL A 92 17.57 7.37 -22.74
CA VAL A 92 18.34 6.15 -22.99
C VAL A 92 17.61 5.33 -24.05
N TYR A 93 18.37 4.77 -25.00
CA TYR A 93 17.86 3.95 -26.11
C TYR A 93 18.21 2.46 -25.96
N ASP A 94 18.87 2.11 -24.86
CA ASP A 94 19.23 0.75 -24.45
C ASP A 94 18.50 0.40 -23.14
N TYR A 95 17.18 0.60 -23.11
CA TYR A 95 16.35 0.34 -21.94
C TYR A 95 15.27 -0.69 -22.24
N ASP A 96 15.32 -1.90 -21.68
CA ASP A 96 14.24 -2.86 -21.87
C ASP A 96 13.06 -2.64 -20.90
N CYS A 97 11.92 -2.19 -21.43
CA CYS A 97 10.69 -2.06 -20.64
C CYS A 97 10.08 -3.42 -20.28
N HIS A 98 9.92 -3.70 -18.98
CA HIS A 98 9.35 -4.95 -18.46
C HIS A 98 7.85 -5.17 -18.78
N VAL A 99 7.15 -4.16 -19.32
CA VAL A 99 5.73 -4.25 -19.69
C VAL A 99 5.52 -4.36 -21.19
N CYS A 100 6.19 -3.53 -22.00
CA CYS A 100 5.94 -3.45 -23.44
C CYS A 100 7.15 -3.78 -24.32
N GLY A 101 8.32 -4.06 -23.73
CA GLY A 101 9.55 -4.39 -24.46
C GLY A 101 10.12 -3.25 -25.32
N HIS A 102 9.67 -2.00 -25.11
CA HIS A 102 10.22 -0.85 -25.81
C HIS A 102 11.59 -0.47 -25.24
N ASN A 103 12.49 -0.01 -26.12
CA ASN A 103 13.91 0.23 -25.83
C ASN A 103 14.25 1.66 -25.41
N GLU A 104 13.29 2.58 -25.41
CA GLU A 104 13.50 3.99 -25.07
C GLU A 104 12.86 4.37 -23.73
N ALA A 105 13.61 5.07 -22.89
CA ALA A 105 13.10 5.68 -21.67
C ALA A 105 13.73 7.05 -21.39
N VAL A 106 12.93 7.93 -20.79
CA VAL A 106 13.40 9.15 -20.13
C VAL A 106 13.84 8.78 -18.72
N PHE A 107 14.93 9.40 -18.23
CA PHE A 107 15.37 9.18 -16.86
C PHE A 107 15.75 10.48 -16.15
N TYR A 108 15.58 10.51 -14.84
CA TYR A 108 15.97 11.63 -13.99
C TYR A 108 16.26 11.16 -12.56
N ARG A 109 16.93 12.02 -11.77
CA ARG A 109 17.18 11.73 -10.36
C ARG A 109 15.98 12.12 -9.52
N LEU A 110 15.61 11.27 -8.57
CA LEU A 110 14.61 11.63 -7.56
C LEU A 110 15.19 12.66 -6.58
N SER A 111 14.34 13.57 -6.12
CA SER A 111 14.70 14.55 -5.09
C SER A 111 15.04 13.84 -3.77
N GLU A 112 16.05 14.35 -3.06
CA GLU A 112 16.43 13.88 -1.71
C GLU A 112 15.31 14.06 -0.68
N THR A 113 14.36 14.98 -0.94
CA THR A 113 13.14 15.13 -0.12
C THR A 113 12.19 13.94 -0.24
N ILE A 114 12.32 13.13 -1.28
CA ILE A 114 11.46 11.98 -1.58
C ILE A 114 12.14 10.69 -1.12
N VAL A 115 13.46 10.54 -1.27
CA VAL A 115 14.18 9.30 -0.92
C VAL A 115 15.37 9.63 -0.03
N SER A 116 15.55 8.88 1.07
CA SER A 116 16.71 9.03 1.96
C SER A 116 18.04 8.67 1.30
N ASP A 117 18.00 7.90 0.20
CA ASP A 117 19.14 7.58 -0.65
C ASP A 117 19.22 8.60 -1.78
N ALA A 118 20.16 9.55 -1.65
CA ALA A 118 20.32 10.75 -2.48
C ALA A 118 20.73 10.51 -3.94
N MET A 119 20.58 9.29 -4.47
CA MET A 119 21.06 8.90 -5.81
C MET A 119 20.13 7.95 -6.58
N ALA A 120 18.86 7.79 -6.16
CA ALA A 120 17.92 6.96 -6.90
C ALA A 120 17.59 7.57 -8.28
N ILE A 121 17.75 6.79 -9.34
CA ILE A 121 17.38 7.16 -10.71
C ILE A 121 16.06 6.48 -11.04
N ILE A 122 15.15 7.22 -11.68
CA ILE A 122 13.91 6.69 -12.21
C ILE A 122 13.94 6.65 -13.73
N TYR A 123 13.41 5.58 -14.31
CA TYR A 123 13.26 5.38 -15.74
C TYR A 123 11.78 5.31 -16.09
N VAL A 124 11.38 6.04 -17.12
CA VAL A 124 10.00 6.13 -17.61
C VAL A 124 9.98 5.77 -19.09
N CYS A 125 9.25 4.70 -19.44
CA CYS A 125 9.18 4.21 -20.82
C CYS A 125 8.47 5.21 -21.74
N CYS A 126 9.09 5.57 -22.87
CA CYS A 126 8.54 6.52 -23.84
C CYS A 126 7.28 6.02 -24.57
N LYS A 127 6.96 4.73 -24.50
CA LYS A 127 5.80 4.12 -25.19
C LYS A 127 4.60 3.87 -24.29
N CYS A 128 4.81 3.27 -23.11
CA CYS A 128 3.72 2.88 -22.21
C CYS A 128 3.66 3.71 -20.92
N SER A 129 4.55 4.69 -20.73
CA SER A 129 4.66 5.51 -19.52
C SER A 129 4.87 4.73 -18.22
N ASN A 130 5.12 3.42 -18.29
CA ASN A 130 5.42 2.62 -17.12
C ASN A 130 6.85 2.90 -16.66
N TRP A 131 7.06 2.89 -15.33
CA TRP A 131 8.30 3.36 -14.73
C TRP A 131 8.90 2.36 -13.73
N ARG A 132 10.21 2.45 -13.53
CA ARG A 132 10.94 1.73 -12.47
C ARG A 132 12.08 2.57 -11.92
N THR A 133 12.48 2.30 -10.69
CA THR A 133 13.67 2.88 -10.06
C THR A 133 14.85 1.93 -10.17
N GLU A 134 16.04 2.45 -10.49
CA GLU A 134 17.30 1.70 -10.35
C GLU A 134 18.23 2.45 -9.38
N GLY A 135 18.72 1.71 -8.39
CA GLY A 135 19.53 2.12 -7.25
C GLY A 135 19.68 0.90 -6.34
N ARG A 136 20.62 0.88 -5.37
CA ARG A 136 20.71 -0.23 -4.40
C ARG A 136 19.45 -0.24 -3.52
N GLU A 137 18.38 -0.82 -4.05
CA GLU A 137 17.27 -1.25 -3.22
C GLU A 137 17.84 -2.30 -2.27
N VAL A 138 18.03 -1.96 -1.00
CA VAL A 138 17.80 -2.96 0.03
C VAL A 138 16.34 -3.31 -0.15
N GLN A 139 16.07 -4.36 -0.93
CA GLN A 139 14.76 -4.98 -0.98
C GLN A 139 14.49 -5.46 0.44
N TYR A 140 13.89 -4.60 1.26
CA TYR A 140 13.42 -5.01 2.57
C TYR A 140 12.24 -5.93 2.33
N SER A 141 12.53 -7.23 2.22
CA SER A 141 11.52 -8.27 2.29
C SER A 141 10.86 -8.15 3.67
N VAL A 142 9.55 -7.92 3.67
CA VAL A 142 8.74 -7.98 4.88
C VAL A 142 8.94 -9.37 5.47
N PRO A 143 9.40 -9.53 6.73
CA PRO A 143 9.36 -10.82 7.38
C PRO A 143 7.92 -11.34 7.32
N GLN A 144 7.69 -12.47 6.65
CA GLN A 144 6.38 -13.09 6.62
C GLN A 144 5.96 -13.34 8.08
N GLU A 145 4.86 -12.74 8.52
CA GLU A 145 4.22 -13.12 9.78
C GLU A 145 3.89 -14.61 9.68
N GLN A 146 4.70 -15.44 10.34
CA GLN A 146 4.37 -16.84 10.54
C GLN A 146 3.07 -16.88 11.34
N ASP A 147 2.04 -17.39 10.68
CA ASP A 147 0.72 -17.71 11.22
C ASP A 147 0.90 -18.41 12.58
N ARG A 148 0.62 -17.71 13.68
CA ARG A 148 0.54 -18.28 15.05
C ARG A 148 -0.74 -19.11 15.20
N ARG A 149 -0.98 -20.04 14.26
CA ARG A 149 -2.00 -21.08 14.37
C ARG A 149 -1.31 -22.43 14.43
N GLY A 150 -0.97 -22.80 15.66
CA GLY A 150 -0.38 -24.09 16.00
C GLY A 150 -0.32 -24.29 17.50
N MET A 151 -1.48 -24.27 18.19
CA MET A 151 -1.62 -25.04 19.42
C MET A 151 -1.46 -26.52 19.03
N GLY A 152 -0.28 -27.08 19.27
CA GLY A 152 0.05 -28.48 19.05
C GLY A 152 0.90 -28.97 20.22
N THR A 153 0.22 -29.63 21.17
CA THR A 153 0.67 -30.66 22.13
C THR A 153 2.16 -30.80 22.44
N MET A 154 2.48 -30.69 23.74
CA MET A 154 3.66 -31.28 24.37
C MET A 154 3.87 -32.73 23.89
N GLU A 155 4.99 -32.99 23.20
CA GLU A 155 5.86 -34.17 23.36
C GLU A 155 6.98 -34.13 22.31
N THR A 156 8.13 -34.73 22.64
CA THR A 156 9.35 -34.87 21.82
C THR A 156 10.46 -33.83 22.06
N ILE A 157 10.89 -33.69 23.32
CA ILE A 157 12.31 -33.48 23.61
C ILE A 157 12.87 -34.85 23.97
N MET A 158 13.58 -35.48 23.05
CA MET A 158 14.66 -36.45 23.26
C MET A 158 14.85 -37.24 21.97
N LYS A 159 15.83 -36.84 21.16
CA LYS A 159 16.79 -37.74 20.49
C LYS A 159 17.72 -36.89 19.62
N TYR A 160 18.98 -37.29 19.61
CA TYR A 160 20.10 -36.75 18.84
C TYR A 160 20.93 -35.65 19.49
N GLY A 161 21.53 -35.99 20.63
CA GLY A 161 22.85 -35.51 21.03
C GLY A 161 23.82 -36.70 21.08
N LYS A 162 24.46 -37.02 19.95
CA LYS A 162 25.67 -37.86 19.85
C LYS A 162 26.43 -37.50 18.58
N ALA A 163 27.47 -36.69 18.74
CA ALA A 163 28.80 -36.83 18.14
C ALA A 163 29.68 -35.76 18.78
#